data_AF-A0AAE0ZFL2-F1
#
_entry.id   AF-A0AAE0ZFL2-F1
#
_cell.length_a   1.000
_cell.length_b   1.000
_cell.length_c   1.000
_cell.angle_alpha   90.00
_cell.angle_beta   90.00
_cell.angle_gamma   90.00
#
_symmetry.space_group_name_H-M   'P 1'
#
loop_
_entity.id
_entity.type
_entity.pdbx_description
1 polymer ?
#
loop_
_entity_poly.entity_id
_entity_poly.type
_entity_poly.pdbx_seq_one_letter_code
_entity_poly.pdbx_strand_id
1 'polypeptide(L)'
;MGCTISPILFVMAMEVILKASEDSAGPANLGGGCYMPSLKAFMDDTTIICSKEDETRRMLERLDVLMAWCRDEIQTKEVSQSFSEERLLSMLEDSEDPVVKTVQPTVKTGRKWKVVEAVDEAKECLNIKDVIGQTQTDSKGLGSSTAKWWSKVEGKEKRDMVINEIRINEDSRRVQKAVQQPQQGQWTNWDNALQKSLTWNEIWHMAPLRISFLIRLVYDLLPSNANLVWWGQKEDPTCPLCQGRQTTEHVMSSCKITLSQERYTWRHNRVLQELAAIIG
;
A
#
# COMPACT_ATOMS: atom_id res chain seq x y z
N MET A 1 21.12 16.08 14.39
CA MET A 1 20.24 17.16 14.89
C MET A 1 18.93 17.12 14.12
N GLY A 2 17.98 16.28 14.54
CA GLY A 2 16.72 16.12 13.82
C GLY A 2 15.79 17.29 14.10
N CYS A 3 15.72 18.26 13.17
CA CYS A 3 14.65 19.25 13.20
C CYS A 3 13.33 18.51 13.00
N THR A 4 12.35 18.70 13.89
CA THR A 4 11.03 18.02 13.81
C THR A 4 10.26 18.33 12.53
N ILE A 5 10.67 19.38 11.80
CA ILE A 5 10.15 19.78 10.49
C ILE A 5 10.76 18.93 9.35
N SER A 6 11.99 18.40 9.52
CA SER A 6 12.72 17.69 8.47
C SER A 6 11.99 16.45 7.93
N PRO A 7 11.40 15.57 8.76
CA PRO A 7 10.64 14.42 8.25
C PRO A 7 9.37 14.84 7.51
N ILE A 8 8.78 15.98 7.87
CA ILE A 8 7.54 16.46 7.22
C ILE A 8 7.86 17.07 5.87
N LEU A 9 8.89 17.91 5.78
CA LEU A 9 9.35 18.46 4.50
C LEU A 9 9.76 17.34 3.55
N PHE A 10 10.42 16.31 4.08
CA PHE A 10 10.80 15.12 3.32
C PHE A 10 9.57 14.35 2.81
N VAL A 11 8.60 14.04 3.68
CA VAL A 11 7.36 13.36 3.26
C VAL A 11 6.59 14.19 2.23
N MET A 12 6.47 15.51 2.43
CA MET A 12 5.81 16.38 1.47
C MET A 12 6.54 16.39 0.13
N ALA A 13 7.86 16.56 0.13
CA ALA A 13 8.67 16.54 -1.09
C ALA A 13 8.55 15.21 -1.84
N MET A 14 8.62 14.09 -1.12
CA MET A 14 8.42 12.78 -1.72
C MET A 14 7.01 12.61 -2.27
N GLU A 15 5.98 13.07 -1.57
CA GLU A 15 4.60 13.00 -2.07
C GLU A 15 4.38 13.84 -3.34
N VAL A 16 5.09 14.96 -3.49
CA VAL A 16 5.13 15.73 -4.75
C VAL A 16 5.72 14.90 -5.89
N ILE A 17 6.87 14.29 -5.65
CA ILE A 17 7.60 13.49 -6.63
C ILE A 17 6.74 12.30 -7.06
N LEU A 18 6.11 11.61 -6.12
CA LEU A 18 5.25 10.47 -6.36
C LEU A 18 4.02 10.86 -7.19
N LYS A 19 3.32 11.94 -6.82
CA LYS A 19 2.17 12.44 -7.61
C LYS A 19 2.56 12.91 -9.00
N ALA A 20 3.73 13.52 -9.17
CA ALA A 20 4.23 13.92 -10.48
C ALA A 20 4.63 12.72 -11.36
N SER A 21 4.95 11.59 -10.74
CA SER A 21 5.23 10.32 -11.42
C SER A 21 3.99 9.47 -11.71
N GLU A 22 2.88 9.73 -11.02
CA GLU A 22 1.62 9.00 -11.16
C GLU A 22 0.93 9.43 -12.47
N ASP A 23 1.35 8.81 -13.57
CA ASP A 23 0.98 9.19 -14.92
C ASP A 23 -0.23 8.38 -15.40
N SER A 24 -1.46 8.88 -15.23
CA SER A 24 -2.74 8.24 -15.69
C SER A 24 -2.92 6.74 -15.39
N ALA A 25 -2.04 6.14 -14.60
CA ALA A 25 -1.99 4.72 -14.37
C ALA A 25 -3.10 4.38 -13.41
N GLY A 26 -4.13 3.74 -13.95
CA GLY A 26 -5.28 3.33 -13.17
C GLY A 26 -4.85 2.48 -11.98
N PRO A 27 -5.62 2.51 -10.88
CA PRO A 27 -5.32 1.72 -9.70
C PRO A 27 -5.12 0.25 -10.09
N ALA A 28 -4.09 -0.37 -9.54
CA ALA A 28 -3.83 -1.77 -9.74
C ALA A 28 -5.02 -2.57 -9.20
N ASN A 29 -5.75 -3.21 -10.11
CA ASN A 29 -6.85 -4.09 -9.76
C ASN A 29 -6.26 -5.41 -9.27
N LEU A 30 -6.46 -5.69 -7.98
CA LEU A 30 -5.97 -6.91 -7.33
C LEU A 30 -6.95 -8.09 -7.48
N GLY A 31 -8.06 -7.90 -8.20
CA GLY A 31 -9.19 -8.82 -8.24
C GLY A 31 -10.16 -8.62 -7.06
N GLY A 32 -11.38 -9.16 -7.18
CA GLY A 32 -12.37 -9.15 -6.08
C GLY A 32 -12.91 -7.77 -5.67
N GLY A 33 -12.74 -6.73 -6.49
CA GLY A 33 -13.16 -5.35 -6.16
C GLY A 33 -12.16 -4.58 -5.29
N CYS A 34 -11.00 -5.15 -4.98
CA CYS A 34 -9.91 -4.45 -4.28
C CYS A 34 -9.03 -3.70 -5.28
N TYR A 35 -8.91 -2.40 -5.06
CA TYR A 35 -8.07 -1.50 -5.84
C TYR A 35 -6.95 -0.96 -4.94
N MET A 36 -5.70 -1.14 -5.35
CA MET A 36 -4.58 -0.47 -4.71
C MET A 36 -4.08 0.71 -5.56
N PRO A 37 -3.67 1.82 -4.92
CA PRO A 37 -3.00 2.90 -5.63
C PRO A 37 -1.68 2.39 -6.22
N SER A 38 -1.36 2.89 -7.41
CA SER A 38 -0.24 2.42 -8.24
C SER A 38 1.13 2.79 -7.65
N LEU A 39 1.15 3.78 -6.75
CA LEU A 39 2.32 4.17 -5.97
C LEU A 39 1.99 4.16 -4.47
N LYS A 40 2.87 3.55 -3.69
CA LYS A 40 2.90 3.66 -2.22
C LYS A 40 4.31 4.02 -1.82
N ALA A 41 4.47 5.03 -0.99
CA ALA A 41 5.77 5.30 -0.39
C ALA A 41 5.63 5.49 1.11
N PHE A 42 6.71 5.14 1.81
CA PHE A 42 6.91 5.48 3.20
C PHE A 42 8.34 5.98 3.34
N MET A 43 8.49 7.27 3.64
CA MET A 43 9.81 7.92 3.67
C MET A 43 10.55 7.74 2.33
N ASP A 44 11.77 7.22 2.35
CA ASP A 44 12.63 6.94 1.20
C ASP A 44 12.26 5.65 0.47
N ASP A 45 11.53 4.74 1.13
CA ASP A 45 11.08 3.49 0.54
C ASP A 45 9.81 3.72 -0.31
N THR A 46 10.00 3.70 -1.63
CA THR A 46 8.90 3.77 -2.61
C THR A 46 8.63 2.41 -3.24
N THR A 47 7.37 1.99 -3.24
CA THR A 47 6.84 0.78 -3.88
C THR A 47 5.92 1.16 -5.03
N ILE A 48 6.26 0.71 -6.24
CA ILE A 48 5.44 0.86 -7.44
C ILE A 48 4.69 -0.45 -7.66
N ILE A 49 3.37 -0.39 -7.78
CA ILE A 49 2.49 -1.54 -8.01
C ILE A 49 1.75 -1.27 -9.32
N CYS A 50 2.14 -1.94 -10.40
CA CYS A 50 1.45 -1.82 -11.70
C CYS A 50 1.18 -3.20 -12.30
N SER A 51 0.06 -3.32 -13.03
CA SER A 51 -0.35 -4.58 -13.65
C SER A 51 0.48 -4.93 -14.89
N LYS A 52 1.04 -3.93 -15.58
CA LYS A 52 1.87 -4.08 -16.80
C LYS A 52 3.30 -3.61 -16.58
N GLU A 53 4.25 -4.36 -17.13
CA GLU A 53 5.69 -4.04 -17.04
C GLU A 53 6.03 -2.70 -17.73
N ASP A 54 5.40 -2.41 -18.87
CA ASP A 54 5.60 -1.14 -19.60
C ASP A 54 5.14 0.08 -18.78
N GLU A 55 4.09 -0.06 -17.96
CA GLU A 55 3.60 0.99 -17.08
C GLU A 55 4.57 1.22 -15.92
N THR A 56 5.08 0.13 -15.30
CA THR A 56 6.13 0.21 -14.28
C THR A 56 7.39 0.89 -14.80
N ARG A 57 7.84 0.53 -16.01
CA ARG A 57 9.06 1.09 -16.61
C ARG A 57 8.93 2.58 -16.88
N ARG A 58 7.81 3.01 -17.46
CA ARG A 58 7.53 4.44 -17.69
C ARG A 58 7.47 5.23 -16.39
N MET A 59 6.86 4.67 -15.34
CA MET A 59 6.85 5.31 -14.02
C MET A 59 8.26 5.42 -13.43
N LEU A 60 9.06 4.37 -13.55
CA LEU A 60 10.41 4.33 -13.02
C LEU A 60 11.30 5.38 -13.73
N GLU A 61 11.23 5.47 -15.05
CA GLU A 61 11.94 6.47 -15.85
C GLU A 61 11.53 7.89 -15.46
N ARG A 62 10.23 8.14 -15.23
CA ARG A 62 9.76 9.46 -14.79
C ARG A 62 10.19 9.79 -13.37
N LEU A 63 10.13 8.83 -12.45
CA LEU A 63 10.65 9.00 -11.10
C LEU A 63 12.15 9.31 -11.12
N ASP A 64 12.93 8.61 -11.94
CA ASP A 64 14.37 8.83 -12.06
C ASP A 64 14.68 10.25 -12.56
N VAL A 65 13.94 10.74 -13.56
CA VAL A 65 14.03 12.13 -14.01
C VAL A 65 13.66 13.11 -12.90
N LEU A 66 12.56 12.89 -12.18
CA LEU A 66 12.11 13.77 -11.11
C LEU A 66 13.09 13.80 -9.92
N MET A 67 13.67 12.65 -9.57
CA MET A 67 14.66 12.53 -8.51
C MET A 67 15.99 13.17 -8.91
N ALA A 68 16.41 13.02 -10.17
CA ALA A 68 17.57 13.73 -10.70
C ALA A 68 17.41 15.26 -10.63
N TRP A 69 16.18 15.78 -10.84
CA TRP A 69 15.89 17.22 -10.67
C TRP A 69 15.99 17.66 -9.20
N CYS A 70 15.71 16.77 -8.27
CA CYS A 70 15.91 16.98 -6.83
C CYS A 70 17.36 16.79 -6.37
N ARG A 71 18.29 16.45 -7.29
CA ARG A 71 19.69 16.05 -7.00
C ARG A 71 19.80 14.83 -6.07
N ASP A 72 18.83 13.93 -6.13
CA ASP A 72 18.88 12.62 -5.49
C ASP A 72 19.00 11.51 -6.54
N GLU A 73 19.54 10.36 -6.13
CA GLU A 73 19.64 9.16 -6.96
C GLU A 73 18.71 8.07 -6.43
N ILE A 74 17.93 7.46 -7.32
CA ILE A 74 17.11 6.31 -6.96
C ILE A 74 18.00 5.07 -6.94
N GLN A 75 18.17 4.46 -5.77
CA GLN A 75 18.64 3.08 -5.69
C GLN A 75 17.46 2.14 -5.89
N THR A 76 17.26 1.69 -7.13
CA THR A 76 16.22 0.73 -7.44
C THR A 76 16.59 -0.62 -6.84
N LYS A 77 15.87 -1.02 -5.79
CA LYS A 77 15.79 -2.43 -5.42
C LYS A 77 14.70 -3.04 -6.29
N GLU A 78 15.10 -3.55 -7.45
CA GLU A 78 14.20 -4.26 -8.34
C GLU A 78 13.55 -5.43 -7.59
N VAL A 79 12.27 -5.28 -7.24
CA VAL A 79 11.35 -6.41 -7.03
C VAL A 79 10.63 -6.73 -8.36
N SER A 80 11.03 -6.09 -9.46
CA SER A 80 10.61 -6.39 -10.84
C SER A 80 11.37 -7.57 -11.45
N GLN A 81 12.49 -8.00 -10.87
CA GLN A 81 13.26 -9.17 -11.33
C GLN A 81 12.58 -10.52 -11.04
N SER A 82 11.51 -10.55 -10.24
CA SER A 82 10.85 -11.79 -9.81
C SER A 82 9.65 -12.19 -10.66
N PHE A 83 9.59 -11.81 -11.95
CA PHE A 83 8.63 -12.45 -12.88
C PHE A 83 9.23 -12.87 -14.22
N SER A 84 10.37 -12.30 -14.61
CA SER A 84 11.08 -12.70 -15.83
C SER A 84 11.67 -14.10 -15.67
N GLU A 85 12.23 -14.41 -14.51
CA GLU A 85 12.84 -15.71 -14.18
C GLU A 85 11.80 -16.84 -14.09
N GLU A 86 10.60 -16.54 -13.59
CA GLU A 86 9.41 -17.40 -13.45
C GLU A 86 8.82 -17.67 -14.82
N ARG A 87 8.71 -16.61 -15.63
CA ARG A 87 8.26 -16.73 -17.01
C ARG A 87 9.24 -17.56 -17.83
N LEU A 88 10.54 -17.39 -17.61
CA LEU A 88 11.59 -18.21 -18.20
C LEU A 88 11.53 -19.67 -17.73
N LEU A 89 11.38 -19.92 -16.42
CA LEU A 89 11.26 -21.28 -15.89
C LEU A 89 10.04 -21.98 -16.47
N SER A 90 8.88 -21.32 -16.45
CA SER A 90 7.64 -21.84 -17.02
C SER A 90 7.75 -22.07 -18.55
N MET A 91 8.52 -21.25 -19.27
CA MET A 91 8.83 -21.47 -20.68
C MET A 91 9.73 -22.68 -20.92
N LEU A 92 10.71 -22.91 -20.04
CA LEU A 92 11.63 -24.04 -20.14
C LEU A 92 10.91 -25.36 -19.87
N GLU A 93 9.98 -25.40 -18.91
CA GLU A 93 9.15 -26.58 -18.61
C GLU A 93 8.23 -26.97 -19.78
N ASP A 94 7.59 -25.99 -20.40
CA ASP A 94 6.67 -26.20 -21.53
C ASP A 94 7.38 -26.32 -22.89
N SER A 95 8.72 -26.33 -22.93
CA SER A 95 9.49 -26.36 -24.18
C SER A 95 9.18 -27.62 -25.01
N GLU A 96 9.01 -27.46 -26.31
CA GLU A 96 8.84 -28.58 -27.26
C GLU A 96 10.16 -29.34 -27.50
N ASP A 97 11.30 -28.72 -27.19
CA ASP A 97 12.63 -29.31 -27.38
C ASP A 97 12.91 -30.41 -26.32
N PRO A 98 13.10 -31.67 -26.73
CA PRO A 98 13.36 -32.78 -25.82
C PRO A 98 14.68 -32.64 -25.04
N VAL A 99 15.67 -31.92 -25.59
CA VAL A 99 16.95 -31.67 -24.91
C VAL A 99 16.73 -30.71 -23.73
N VAL A 100 15.96 -29.65 -23.95
CA VAL A 100 15.64 -28.66 -22.91
C VAL A 100 14.82 -29.29 -21.77
N LYS A 101 13.84 -30.14 -22.10
CA LYS A 101 13.06 -30.90 -21.12
C LYS A 101 13.90 -31.86 -20.28
N THR A 102 14.94 -32.43 -20.85
CA THR A 102 15.83 -33.38 -20.17
C THR A 102 16.84 -32.66 -19.27
N VAL A 103 17.34 -31.50 -19.70
CA VAL A 103 18.40 -30.76 -19.00
C VAL A 103 17.86 -29.94 -17.82
N GLN A 104 16.59 -29.49 -17.87
CA GLN A 104 15.96 -28.62 -16.86
C GLN A 104 16.93 -27.55 -16.31
N PRO A 105 17.29 -26.54 -17.12
CA PRO A 105 18.29 -25.56 -16.75
C PRO A 105 17.88 -24.84 -15.47
N THR A 106 18.77 -24.82 -14.47
CA THR A 106 18.51 -24.08 -13.23
C THR A 106 18.56 -22.58 -13.52
N VAL A 107 17.44 -21.89 -13.32
CA VAL A 107 17.39 -20.44 -13.40
C VAL A 107 18.18 -19.86 -12.23
N LYS A 108 19.11 -18.93 -12.50
CA LYS A 108 19.89 -18.27 -11.46
C LYS A 108 19.00 -17.24 -10.77
N THR A 109 18.60 -17.51 -9.54
CA THR A 109 17.75 -16.61 -8.76
C THR A 109 18.55 -15.92 -7.66
N GLY A 110 18.07 -14.75 -7.20
CA GLY A 110 18.67 -14.05 -6.06
C GLY A 110 18.55 -14.81 -4.73
N ARG A 111 19.32 -14.41 -3.71
CA ARG A 111 19.37 -15.12 -2.40
C ARG A 111 18.04 -15.21 -1.65
N LYS A 112 17.12 -14.27 -1.89
CA LYS A 112 15.86 -14.14 -1.15
C LYS A 112 14.66 -14.73 -1.88
N TRP A 113 14.80 -15.02 -3.16
CA TRP A 113 13.70 -15.40 -4.03
C TRP A 113 14.00 -16.73 -4.70
N LYS A 114 13.10 -17.68 -4.51
CA LYS A 114 13.22 -19.04 -5.04
C LYS A 114 12.10 -19.28 -6.03
N VAL A 115 12.44 -19.11 -7.31
CA VAL A 115 11.50 -19.15 -8.44
C VAL A 115 10.79 -20.51 -8.52
N VAL A 116 11.52 -21.61 -8.30
CA VAL A 116 10.94 -22.97 -8.37
C VAL A 116 9.84 -23.16 -7.33
N GLU A 117 10.11 -22.82 -6.06
CA GLU A 117 9.13 -22.94 -4.97
C GLU A 117 7.89 -22.05 -5.23
N ALA A 118 8.09 -20.82 -5.72
CA ALA A 118 6.99 -19.92 -6.04
C ALA A 118 6.12 -20.41 -7.21
N VAL A 119 6.73 -20.99 -8.25
CA VAL A 119 6.01 -21.55 -9.40
C VAL A 119 5.22 -22.79 -8.99
N ASP A 120 5.80 -23.66 -8.17
CA ASP A 120 5.13 -24.87 -7.68
C ASP A 120 3.95 -24.53 -6.76
N GLU A 121 4.13 -23.61 -5.82
CA GLU A 121 3.06 -23.12 -4.95
C GLU A 121 1.91 -22.51 -5.78
N ALA A 122 2.22 -21.72 -6.82
CA ALA A 122 1.22 -21.16 -7.71
C ALA A 122 0.46 -22.23 -8.51
N LYS A 123 1.15 -23.27 -9.02
CA LYS A 123 0.50 -24.40 -9.69
C LYS A 123 -0.42 -25.16 -8.74
N GLU A 124 -0.02 -25.37 -7.48
CA GLU A 124 -0.85 -25.97 -6.45
C GLU A 124 -2.10 -25.13 -6.15
N CYS A 125 -1.95 -23.82 -5.98
CA CYS A 125 -3.08 -22.90 -5.81
C CYS A 125 -4.07 -22.97 -6.98
N LEU A 126 -3.58 -23.02 -8.22
CA LEU A 126 -4.43 -23.16 -9.41
C LEU A 126 -5.16 -24.52 -9.44
N ASN A 127 -4.49 -25.61 -9.07
CA ASN A 127 -5.13 -26.92 -8.94
C ASN A 127 -6.22 -26.90 -7.86
N ILE A 128 -5.97 -26.27 -6.72
CA ILE A 128 -6.96 -26.12 -5.65
C ILE A 128 -8.17 -25.31 -6.14
N LYS A 129 -7.96 -24.22 -6.89
CA LYS A 129 -9.05 -23.44 -7.50
C LYS A 129 -9.88 -24.25 -8.49
N ASP A 130 -9.25 -25.10 -9.28
CA ASP A 130 -9.93 -26.03 -10.18
C ASP A 130 -10.78 -27.08 -9.41
N VAL A 131 -10.34 -27.51 -8.22
CA VAL A 131 -11.12 -28.45 -7.38
C VAL A 131 -12.29 -27.74 -6.68
N ILE A 132 -12.06 -26.55 -6.13
CA ILE A 132 -13.08 -25.74 -5.46
C ILE A 132 -14.17 -25.32 -6.46
N GLY A 133 -13.78 -25.09 -7.71
CA GLY A 133 -14.66 -24.66 -8.77
C GLY A 133 -15.07 -23.19 -8.65
N GLN A 134 -16.10 -22.81 -9.39
CA GLN A 134 -16.53 -21.42 -9.48
C GLN A 134 -17.28 -21.00 -8.21
N THR A 135 -16.62 -20.22 -7.36
CA THR A 135 -17.26 -19.58 -6.21
C THR A 135 -17.90 -18.26 -6.61
N GLN A 136 -18.95 -17.85 -5.90
CA GLN A 136 -19.52 -16.52 -6.06
C GLN A 136 -18.51 -15.46 -5.58
N THR A 137 -17.98 -14.67 -6.51
CA THR A 137 -17.01 -13.60 -6.21
C THR A 137 -17.66 -12.22 -6.14
N ASP A 138 -18.87 -12.06 -6.68
CA ASP A 138 -19.59 -10.79 -6.71
C ASP A 138 -21.10 -10.97 -6.47
N SER A 139 -21.82 -9.86 -6.39
CA SER A 139 -23.27 -9.86 -6.22
C SER A 139 -24.05 -10.30 -7.47
N LYS A 140 -23.39 -10.71 -8.56
CA LYS A 140 -24.04 -11.12 -9.81
C LYS A 140 -24.48 -12.58 -9.82
N GLY A 141 -24.08 -13.36 -8.81
CA GLY A 141 -24.51 -14.73 -8.61
C GLY A 141 -23.68 -15.78 -9.37
N LEU A 142 -23.96 -17.05 -9.08
CA LEU A 142 -23.22 -18.20 -9.62
C LEU A 142 -23.44 -18.32 -11.14
N GLY A 143 -22.37 -18.49 -11.92
CA GLY A 143 -22.44 -18.68 -13.37
C GLY A 143 -22.47 -17.40 -14.21
N SER A 144 -22.41 -16.21 -13.60
CA SER A 144 -22.34 -14.93 -14.34
C SER A 144 -21.00 -14.71 -15.05
N SER A 145 -19.92 -15.38 -14.64
CA SER A 145 -18.60 -15.25 -15.25
C SER A 145 -18.20 -16.52 -16.01
N THR A 146 -17.49 -16.36 -17.12
CA THR A 146 -16.85 -17.47 -17.83
C THR A 146 -15.60 -17.89 -17.07
N ALA A 147 -15.69 -18.96 -16.30
CA ALA A 147 -14.56 -19.50 -15.56
C ALA A 147 -13.54 -20.13 -16.53
N LYS A 148 -12.29 -19.66 -16.45
CA LYS A 148 -11.13 -20.31 -17.09
C LYS A 148 -10.60 -21.38 -16.13
N TRP A 149 -10.51 -22.62 -16.62
CA TRP A 149 -10.11 -23.78 -15.84
C TRP A 149 -8.68 -24.17 -16.15
N TRP A 150 -7.82 -24.22 -15.14
CA TRP A 150 -6.39 -24.51 -15.30
C TRP A 150 -6.13 -25.82 -16.06
N SER A 151 -6.90 -26.85 -15.76
CA SER A 151 -6.89 -28.17 -16.40
C SER A 151 -7.23 -28.15 -17.90
N LYS A 152 -7.92 -27.11 -18.39
CA LYS A 152 -8.34 -26.99 -19.80
C LYS A 152 -7.52 -26.00 -20.60
N VAL A 153 -6.65 -25.22 -19.95
CA VAL A 153 -5.84 -24.19 -20.61
C VAL A 153 -4.47 -24.77 -20.96
N GLU A 154 -3.98 -24.47 -22.15
CA GLU A 154 -2.66 -24.92 -22.64
C GLU A 154 -1.79 -23.75 -23.13
N GLY A 155 -0.48 -23.98 -23.18
CA GLY A 155 0.48 -23.06 -23.78
C GLY A 155 0.61 -21.72 -23.07
N LYS A 156 0.57 -20.60 -23.82
CA LYS A 156 0.84 -19.26 -23.29
C LYS A 156 -0.18 -18.84 -22.22
N GLU A 157 -1.46 -19.14 -22.42
CA GLU A 157 -2.50 -18.76 -21.45
C GLU A 157 -2.29 -19.47 -20.10
N LYS A 158 -1.83 -20.72 -20.14
CA LYS A 158 -1.44 -21.49 -18.96
C LYS A 158 -0.34 -20.76 -18.19
N ARG A 159 0.73 -20.36 -18.87
CA ARG A 159 1.84 -19.61 -18.25
C ARG A 159 1.40 -18.26 -17.67
N ASP A 160 0.54 -17.54 -18.39
CA ASP A 160 0.02 -16.25 -17.90
C ASP A 160 -0.86 -16.44 -16.64
N MET A 161 -1.60 -17.56 -16.50
CA MET A 161 -2.32 -17.89 -15.26
C MET A 161 -1.37 -18.14 -14.08
N VAL A 162 -0.27 -18.88 -14.27
CA VAL A 162 0.74 -19.12 -13.23
C VAL A 162 1.37 -17.81 -12.77
N ILE A 163 1.80 -16.97 -13.71
CA ILE A 163 2.42 -15.67 -13.40
C ILE A 163 1.44 -14.79 -12.62
N ASN A 164 0.16 -14.76 -13.04
CA ASN A 164 -0.85 -13.98 -12.34
C ASN A 164 -1.12 -14.52 -10.93
N GLU A 165 -1.08 -15.83 -10.73
CA GLU A 165 -1.25 -16.44 -9.41
C GLU A 165 -0.07 -16.12 -8.48
N ILE A 166 1.17 -16.18 -8.96
CA ILE A 166 2.36 -15.78 -8.18
C ILE A 166 2.24 -14.32 -7.74
N ARG A 167 1.74 -13.42 -8.61
CA ARG A 167 1.48 -12.02 -8.24
C ARG A 167 0.47 -11.91 -7.09
N ILE A 168 -0.65 -12.60 -7.20
CA ILE A 168 -1.70 -12.59 -6.18
C ILE A 168 -1.16 -13.12 -4.85
N ASN A 169 -0.39 -14.21 -4.87
CA ASN A 169 0.21 -14.81 -3.67
C ASN A 169 1.21 -13.85 -3.00
N GLU A 170 2.08 -13.20 -3.78
CA GLU A 170 3.02 -12.22 -3.24
C GLU A 170 2.32 -10.98 -2.67
N ASP A 171 1.33 -10.45 -3.36
CA ASP A 171 0.56 -9.32 -2.85
C ASP A 171 -0.22 -9.69 -1.59
N SER A 172 -0.76 -10.90 -1.52
CA SER A 172 -1.40 -11.44 -0.30
C SER A 172 -0.40 -11.52 0.84
N ARG A 173 0.83 -11.97 0.60
CA ARG A 173 1.90 -12.03 1.61
C ARG A 173 2.30 -10.64 2.10
N ARG A 174 2.38 -9.65 1.19
CA ARG A 174 2.63 -8.24 1.54
C ARG A 174 1.51 -7.67 2.41
N VAL A 175 0.26 -7.94 2.05
CA VAL A 175 -0.91 -7.52 2.85
C VAL A 175 -0.90 -8.18 4.23
N GLN A 176 -0.67 -9.49 4.31
CA GLN A 176 -0.53 -10.19 5.60
C GLN A 176 0.54 -9.55 6.49
N LYS A 177 1.70 -9.23 5.90
CA LYS A 177 2.77 -8.54 6.62
C LYS A 177 2.35 -7.13 7.08
N ALA A 178 1.63 -6.39 6.24
CA ALA A 178 1.09 -5.08 6.59
C ALA A 178 0.10 -5.18 7.76
N VAL A 179 -0.84 -6.13 7.74
CA VAL A 179 -1.81 -6.35 8.83
C VAL A 179 -1.12 -6.66 10.17
N GLN A 180 0.04 -7.33 10.14
CA GLN A 180 0.82 -7.62 11.33
C GLN A 180 1.57 -6.41 11.90
N GLN A 181 1.64 -5.28 11.18
CA GLN A 181 2.31 -4.07 11.62
C GLN A 181 1.32 -3.15 12.35
N PRO A 182 1.38 -3.05 13.69
CA PRO A 182 0.34 -2.36 14.46
C PRO A 182 0.30 -0.85 14.23
N GLN A 183 1.34 -0.23 13.68
CA GLN A 183 1.35 1.20 13.36
C GLN A 183 1.42 1.46 11.86
N GLN A 184 2.38 0.83 11.16
CA GLN A 184 2.56 1.01 9.72
C GLN A 184 1.44 0.33 8.91
N GLY A 185 0.79 -0.68 9.47
CA GLY A 185 -0.33 -1.39 8.88
C GLY A 185 -1.69 -0.78 9.14
N GLN A 186 -1.79 0.33 9.87
CA GLN A 186 -3.10 0.91 10.24
C GLN A 186 -3.98 1.24 9.03
N TRP A 187 -3.37 1.52 7.87
CA TRP A 187 -4.09 1.74 6.61
C TRP A 187 -4.92 0.54 6.15
N THR A 188 -4.61 -0.69 6.59
CA THR A 188 -5.40 -1.89 6.26
C THR A 188 -6.77 -1.90 6.94
N ASN A 189 -6.99 -1.03 7.94
CA ASN A 189 -8.24 -0.96 8.69
C ASN A 189 -9.08 0.28 8.34
N TRP A 190 -8.73 0.99 7.27
CA TRP A 190 -9.37 2.25 6.87
C TRP A 190 -10.61 2.07 5.98
N ASP A 191 -11.20 0.87 5.91
CA ASP A 191 -12.34 0.56 5.04
C ASP A 191 -13.55 1.51 5.23
N ASN A 192 -13.70 2.09 6.43
CA ASN A 192 -14.78 3.05 6.76
C ASN A 192 -14.27 4.48 6.99
N ALA A 193 -13.00 4.76 6.71
CA ALA A 193 -12.45 6.10 6.90
C ALA A 193 -12.99 7.04 5.80
N LEU A 194 -13.52 8.20 6.22
CA LEU A 194 -13.89 9.25 5.28
C LEU A 194 -12.64 9.74 4.55
N GLN A 195 -12.56 9.48 3.25
CA GLN A 195 -11.47 9.98 2.42
C GLN A 195 -11.58 11.50 2.33
N LYS A 196 -10.64 12.20 2.97
CA LYS A 196 -10.48 13.63 2.78
C LYS A 196 -9.50 13.85 1.64
N SER A 197 -10.01 14.18 0.45
CA SER A 197 -9.16 14.62 -0.64
C SER A 197 -8.63 16.02 -0.33
N LEU A 198 -7.31 16.14 -0.17
CA LEU A 198 -6.62 17.43 -0.14
C LEU A 198 -6.17 17.73 -1.56
N THR A 199 -6.77 18.75 -2.17
CA THR A 199 -6.33 19.24 -3.48
C THR A 199 -4.99 19.93 -3.34
N TRP A 200 -4.21 19.92 -4.42
CA TRP A 200 -2.92 20.60 -4.46
C TRP A 200 -3.02 22.08 -4.13
N ASN A 201 -4.08 22.74 -4.60
CA ASN A 201 -4.33 24.15 -4.33
C ASN A 201 -4.54 24.41 -2.83
N GLU A 202 -5.30 23.55 -2.14
CA GLU A 202 -5.48 23.65 -0.69
C GLU A 202 -4.18 23.45 0.07
N ILE A 203 -3.31 22.52 -0.36
CA ILE A 203 -2.02 22.28 0.27
C ILE A 203 -1.12 23.52 0.17
N TRP A 204 -1.02 24.14 -1.01
CA TRP A 204 -0.21 25.35 -1.20
C TRP A 204 -0.68 26.55 -0.38
N HIS A 205 -1.98 26.69 -0.17
CA HIS A 205 -2.57 27.78 0.60
C HIS A 205 -2.73 27.47 2.09
N MET A 206 -2.45 26.23 2.52
CA MET A 206 -2.50 25.88 3.93
C MET A 206 -1.23 26.32 4.66
N ALA A 207 -1.41 26.84 5.89
CA ALA A 207 -0.29 27.14 6.77
C ALA A 207 0.56 25.86 7.01
N PRO A 208 1.90 25.93 6.96
CA PRO A 208 2.78 24.76 7.10
C PRO A 208 2.54 23.92 8.37
N LEU A 209 2.24 24.57 9.49
CA LEU A 209 1.92 23.90 10.76
C LEU A 209 0.62 23.09 10.70
N ARG A 210 -0.35 23.54 9.89
CA ARG A 210 -1.62 22.83 9.69
C ARG A 210 -1.41 21.55 8.89
N ILE A 211 -0.59 21.61 7.84
CA ILE A 211 -0.24 20.44 7.01
C ILE A 211 0.53 19.42 7.84
N SER A 212 1.56 19.89 8.55
CA SER A 212 2.32 19.09 9.53
C SER A 212 1.40 18.39 10.53
N PHE A 213 0.44 19.12 11.10
CA PHE A 213 -0.50 18.57 12.06
C PHE A 213 -1.40 17.50 11.43
N LEU A 214 -1.95 17.74 10.24
CA LEU A 214 -2.82 16.79 9.54
C LEU A 214 -2.09 15.48 9.19
N ILE A 215 -0.88 15.57 8.64
CA ILE A 215 -0.08 14.38 8.30
C ILE A 215 0.23 13.59 9.58
N ARG A 216 0.71 14.26 10.64
CA ARG A 216 1.00 13.59 11.91
C ARG A 216 -0.25 13.01 12.58
N LEU A 217 -1.41 13.61 12.36
CA LEU A 217 -2.68 13.08 12.87
C LEU A 217 -3.05 11.76 12.17
N VAL A 218 -3.00 11.74 10.83
CA VAL A 218 -3.38 10.56 10.02
C VAL A 218 -2.50 9.35 10.35
N TYR A 219 -1.20 9.59 10.56
CA TYR A 219 -0.23 8.52 10.85
C TYR A 219 -0.03 8.26 12.36
N ASP A 220 -0.86 8.84 13.23
CA ASP A 220 -0.73 8.75 14.70
C ASP A 220 0.70 9.05 15.21
N LEU A 221 1.28 10.14 14.73
CA LEU A 221 2.62 10.66 15.08
C LEU A 221 2.55 11.90 15.98
N LEU A 222 1.37 12.25 16.49
CA LEU A 222 1.22 13.35 17.44
C LEU A 222 1.71 12.93 18.83
N PRO A 223 2.17 13.88 19.66
CA PRO A 223 2.70 13.59 21.00
C PRO A 223 1.58 13.27 22.01
N SER A 224 0.88 12.16 21.79
CA SER A 224 -0.04 11.55 22.77
C SER A 224 0.75 10.80 23.84
N ASN A 225 0.25 10.63 25.07
CA ASN A 225 1.02 9.88 26.09
C ASN A 225 1.32 8.44 25.63
N ALA A 226 0.45 7.81 24.84
CA ALA A 226 0.75 6.50 24.24
C ALA A 226 1.99 6.55 23.32
N ASN A 227 2.09 7.56 22.46
CA ASN A 227 3.24 7.73 21.58
C ASN A 227 4.49 8.17 22.34
N LEU A 228 4.36 9.02 23.36
CA LEU A 228 5.48 9.44 24.21
C LEU A 228 6.09 8.27 24.98
N VAL A 229 5.28 7.32 25.45
CA VAL A 229 5.78 6.07 26.05
C VAL A 229 6.53 5.24 25.03
N TRP A 230 5.98 5.11 23.82
CA TRP A 230 6.62 4.37 22.74
C TRP A 230 7.95 5.01 22.30
N TRP A 231 8.06 6.34 22.36
CA TRP A 231 9.30 7.09 22.11
C TRP A 231 10.26 7.12 23.32
N GLY A 232 9.92 6.46 24.43
CA GLY A 232 10.74 6.43 25.64
C GLY A 232 10.84 7.76 26.39
N GLN A 233 9.93 8.71 26.13
CA GLN A 233 9.89 10.02 26.79
C GLN A 233 8.97 10.06 28.02
N LYS A 234 8.13 9.03 28.21
CA LYS A 234 7.22 8.92 29.35
C LYS A 234 7.09 7.45 29.75
N GLU A 235 6.73 7.18 30.99
CA GLU A 235 6.54 5.81 31.50
C GLU A 235 5.07 5.36 31.41
N ASP A 236 4.12 6.27 31.58
CA ASP A 236 2.69 5.94 31.67
C ASP A 236 1.87 6.54 30.51
N PRO A 237 1.13 5.71 29.74
CA PRO A 237 0.29 6.15 28.63
C PRO A 237 -1.09 6.66 29.08
N THR A 238 -1.38 6.78 30.38
CA THR A 238 -2.69 7.20 30.89
C THR A 238 -3.05 8.65 30.55
N CYS A 239 -4.34 8.90 30.39
CA CYS A 239 -4.92 10.23 30.20
C CYS A 239 -5.06 10.91 31.57
N PRO A 240 -4.56 12.16 31.74
CA PRO A 240 -4.65 12.86 33.02
C PRO A 240 -6.09 13.21 33.45
N LEU A 241 -7.04 13.17 32.51
CA LEU A 241 -8.45 13.42 32.80
C LEU A 241 -9.14 12.11 33.19
N CYS A 242 -9.25 11.16 32.26
CA CYS A 242 -10.10 9.99 32.45
C CYS A 242 -9.36 8.72 32.87
N GLN A 243 -8.05 8.77 33.09
CA GLN A 243 -7.17 7.65 33.47
C GLN A 243 -7.17 6.46 32.48
N GLY A 244 -7.77 6.60 31.30
CA GLY A 244 -7.71 5.61 30.22
C GLY A 244 -6.45 5.78 29.37
N ARG A 245 -6.15 4.83 28.48
CA ARG A 245 -5.02 4.96 27.54
C ARG A 245 -5.20 6.17 26.62
N GLN A 246 -4.24 7.10 26.61
CA GLN A 246 -4.30 8.33 25.84
C GLN A 246 -3.65 8.16 24.46
N THR A 247 -4.44 7.71 23.48
CA THR A 247 -4.10 7.74 22.05
C THR A 247 -4.42 9.10 21.42
N THR A 248 -3.99 9.36 20.19
CA THR A 248 -4.34 10.60 19.49
C THR A 248 -5.85 10.74 19.29
N GLU A 249 -6.52 9.66 18.90
CA GLU A 249 -7.99 9.60 18.79
C GLU A 249 -8.67 9.91 20.14
N HIS A 250 -8.15 9.35 21.23
CA HIS A 250 -8.64 9.62 22.57
C HIS A 250 -8.62 11.12 22.91
N VAL A 251 -7.52 11.81 22.60
CA VAL A 251 -7.41 13.26 22.86
C VAL A 251 -8.37 14.05 21.97
N MET A 252 -8.53 13.66 20.71
CA MET A 252 -9.26 14.43 19.71
C MET A 252 -10.78 14.25 19.75
N SER A 253 -11.29 13.09 20.13
CA SER A 253 -12.73 12.82 20.08
C SER A 253 -13.26 11.86 21.15
N SER A 254 -12.42 10.98 21.68
CA SER A 254 -12.92 9.77 22.37
C SER A 254 -12.71 9.80 23.90
N CYS A 255 -12.32 10.94 24.49
CA CYS A 255 -12.15 11.06 25.94
C CYS A 255 -13.49 11.22 26.68
N LYS A 256 -13.81 10.26 27.57
CA LYS A 256 -15.08 10.20 28.32
C LYS A 256 -15.40 11.48 29.10
N ILE A 257 -14.42 12.02 29.83
CA ILE A 257 -14.62 13.25 30.64
C ILE A 257 -14.81 14.47 29.74
N THR A 258 -14.05 14.55 28.64
CA THR A 258 -14.15 15.65 27.67
C THR A 258 -15.51 15.63 26.95
N LEU A 259 -16.04 14.44 26.67
CA LEU A 259 -17.39 14.24 26.13
C LEU A 259 -18.47 14.66 27.13
N SER A 260 -18.39 14.19 28.38
CA SER A 260 -19.39 14.54 29.41
C SER A 260 -19.39 16.02 29.77
N GLN A 261 -18.25 16.70 29.62
CA GLN A 261 -18.13 18.14 29.85
C GLN A 261 -18.41 18.98 28.59
N GLU A 262 -18.89 18.35 27.50
CA GLU A 262 -19.23 19.01 26.23
C GLU A 262 -18.10 19.88 25.63
N ARG A 263 -16.84 19.62 26.00
CA ARG A 263 -15.70 20.43 25.53
C ARG A 263 -15.51 20.29 24.02
N TYR A 264 -15.86 19.14 23.44
CA TYR A 264 -15.84 18.93 22.00
C TYR A 264 -16.89 19.79 21.31
N THR A 265 -18.13 19.80 21.82
CA THR A 265 -19.22 20.65 21.35
C THR A 265 -18.84 22.13 21.41
N TRP A 266 -18.22 22.56 22.52
CA TRP A 266 -17.74 23.93 22.66
C TRP A 266 -16.68 24.29 21.61
N ARG A 267 -15.66 23.45 21.40
CA ARG A 267 -14.62 23.67 20.38
C ARG A 267 -15.21 23.70 18.98
N HIS A 268 -16.12 22.77 18.68
CA HIS A 268 -16.81 22.69 17.40
C HIS A 268 -17.64 23.96 17.14
N ASN A 269 -18.46 24.37 18.10
CA ASN A 269 -19.29 25.57 17.99
C ASN A 269 -18.44 26.83 17.86
N ARG A 270 -17.29 26.90 18.54
CA ARG A 270 -16.36 28.02 18.37
C ARG A 270 -15.82 28.10 16.94
N VAL A 271 -15.42 26.97 16.35
CA VAL A 271 -14.98 26.93 14.95
C VAL A 271 -16.11 27.33 14.00
N LEU A 272 -17.33 26.84 14.22
CA LEU A 272 -18.50 27.23 13.42
C LEU A 272 -18.80 28.73 13.50
N GLN A 273 -18.63 29.35 14.68
CA GLN A 273 -18.81 30.80 14.84
C GLN A 273 -17.80 31.59 14.01
N GLU A 274 -16.52 31.22 14.03
CA GLU A 274 -15.50 31.90 13.23
C GLU A 274 -15.74 31.69 11.72
N LEU A 275 -16.19 30.50 11.30
CA LEU A 275 -16.56 30.24 9.90
C LEU A 275 -17.79 31.03 9.47
N ALA A 276 -18.81 31.11 10.33
CA ALA A 276 -20.00 31.91 10.07
C ALA A 276 -19.66 33.40 9.89
N ALA A 277 -18.68 33.91 10.64
CA ALA A 277 -18.21 35.29 10.51
C ALA A 277 -17.39 35.57 9.22
N ILE A 278 -16.90 34.54 8.54
CA ILE A 278 -16.17 34.66 7.26
C ILE A 278 -17.14 34.53 6.07
N ILE A 279 -18.24 33.78 6.24
CA ILE A 279 -19.21 33.48 5.18
C ILE A 279 -20.36 34.49 5.17
N GLY A 280 -20.73 35.06 6.32
CA GLY A 280 -21.74 36.13 6.45
C GLY A 280 -21.13 37.51 6.33
#